data_AF-A0A2T2UA98-F1
#
_entry.id   AF-A0A2T2UA98-F1
#
_cell.length_a   1.000
_cell.length_b   1.000
_cell.length_c   1.000
_cell.angle_alpha   90.00
_cell.angle_beta   90.00
_cell.angle_gamma   90.00
#
_symmetry.space_group_name_H-M   'P 1'
#
loop_
_entity.id
_entity.type
_entity.pdbx_description
1 polymer ?
#
loop_
_entity_poly.entity_id
_entity_poly.type
_entity_poly.pdbx_seq_one_letter_code
_entity_poly.pdbx_strand_id
1 'polypeptide(L)' 'LRHDTVPPTINFEEEDPDCDLHYTFNEAEERPVDVALSNAFGFGGHNTSVAFSAFND' A
#
# COMPACT_ATOMS: atom_id res chain seq x y z
N LEU A 1 1.15 6.12 -10.01
CA LEU A 1 0.18 7.24 -9.92
C LEU A 1 0.81 8.58 -10.32
N ARG A 2 1.95 8.98 -9.77
CA ARG A 2 2.78 10.09 -10.32
C ARG A 2 4.25 9.72 -10.54
N HIS A 3 4.83 8.91 -9.64
CA HIS A 3 6.24 8.52 -9.69
C HIS A 3 6.44 7.00 -9.91
N ASP A 4 5.35 6.23 -10.04
CA ASP A 4 5.36 4.78 -10.27
C ASP A 4 6.35 3.99 -9.40
N THR A 5 6.43 4.42 -8.14
CA THR A 5 7.23 3.80 -7.08
C THR A 5 6.33 3.58 -5.90
N VAL A 6 6.36 2.38 -5.33
CA VAL A 6 5.66 2.07 -4.08
C VAL A 6 6.67 2.10 -2.93
N PRO A 7 6.40 2.85 -1.86
CA PRO A 7 7.32 2.98 -0.74
C PRO A 7 7.45 1.66 0.05
N PRO A 8 8.56 1.49 0.78
CA PRO A 8 8.77 0.31 1.60
C PRO A 8 7.94 0.30 2.88
N THR A 9 7.55 -0.90 3.29
CA THR A 9 7.27 -1.24 4.68
C THR A 9 8.61 -1.52 5.36
N ILE A 10 9.15 -0.50 6.05
CA ILE A 10 10.45 -0.58 6.75
C ILE A 10 10.36 -1.40 8.04
N ASN A 11 11.54 -1.79 8.58
CA ASN A 11 11.70 -2.54 9.83
C ASN A 11 11.07 -3.95 9.80
N PHE A 12 11.05 -4.58 8.63
CA PHE A 12 10.60 -5.96 8.51
C PHE A 12 11.77 -6.91 8.75
N GLU A 13 11.63 -7.78 9.76
CA GLU A 13 12.69 -8.71 10.20
C GLU A 13 12.23 -10.17 10.26
N GLU A 14 10.96 -10.43 10.60
CA GLU A 14 10.42 -11.77 10.81
C GLU A 14 9.07 -11.94 10.10
N GLU A 15 8.92 -13.02 9.34
CA GLU A 15 7.71 -13.35 8.61
C GLU A 15 6.61 -13.88 9.54
N ASP A 16 5.39 -13.41 9.36
CA ASP A 16 4.19 -13.97 9.98
C ASP A 16 3.46 -14.83 8.93
N PRO A 17 3.22 -16.14 9.19
CA PRO A 17 2.57 -17.02 8.23
C PRO A 17 1.13 -16.62 7.87
N ASP A 18 0.46 -15.81 8.71
CA ASP A 18 -0.88 -15.27 8.42
C ASP A 18 -0.81 -14.00 7.55
N CYS A 19 0.38 -13.40 7.38
CA CYS A 19 0.62 -12.21 6.57
C CYS A 19 1.47 -12.59 5.34
N ASP A 20 0.83 -13.17 4.32
CA ASP A 20 1.47 -13.79 3.16
C ASP A 20 1.38 -12.96 1.86
N LEU A 21 0.97 -11.69 1.95
CA LEU A 21 0.85 -10.80 0.79
C LEU A 21 2.19 -10.14 0.41
N HIS A 22 2.16 -9.38 -0.69
CA HIS A 22 3.31 -8.57 -1.12
C HIS A 22 3.29 -7.18 -0.46
N TYR A 23 4.04 -7.03 0.62
CA TYR A 23 4.06 -5.80 1.44
C TYR A 23 5.19 -4.81 1.11
N THR A 24 6.06 -5.12 0.13
CA THR A 24 7.20 -4.27 -0.26
C THR A 24 8.13 -3.98 0.91
N PHE A 25 8.81 -5.01 1.42
CA PHE A 25 9.62 -4.91 2.62
C PHE A 25 10.96 -4.23 2.39
N ASN A 26 11.32 -3.32 3.30
CA ASN A 26 12.64 -2.69 3.48
C ASN A 26 13.18 -1.84 2.31
N GLU A 27 12.83 -2.14 1.06
CA GLU A 27 13.27 -1.43 -0.15
C GLU A 27 12.07 -0.97 -0.98
N ALA A 28 12.17 0.22 -1.56
CA ALA A 28 11.15 0.73 -2.47
C ALA A 28 11.12 -0.09 -3.76
N GLU A 29 9.94 -0.27 -4.34
CA GLU A 29 9.77 -1.03 -5.58
C GLU A 29 9.15 -0.16 -6.67
N GLU A 30 9.78 -0.14 -7.85
CA GLU A 30 9.18 0.44 -9.05
C GLU A 30 8.05 -0.44 -9.56
N ARG A 31 6.86 0.14 -9.66
CA ARG A 31 5.65 -0.53 -10.18
C ARG A 31 4.77 0.51 -10.87
N PRO A 32 4.31 0.28 -12.10
CA PRO A 32 3.24 1.08 -12.68
C PRO A 32 2.00 1.02 -11.78
N VAL A 33 1.48 2.17 -11.35
CA VAL A 33 0.30 2.22 -10.47
C VAL A 33 -0.76 3.15 -11.08
N ASP A 34 -1.74 2.59 -11.78
CA ASP A 34 -2.86 3.35 -12.35
C ASP A 34 -3.98 3.62 -11.35
N VAL A 35 -4.13 2.74 -10.36
CA VAL A 35 -5.17 2.81 -9.33
C VAL A 35 -4.56 2.44 -7.98
N ALA A 36 -4.96 3.13 -6.92
CA ALA A 36 -4.57 2.81 -5.55
C ALA A 36 -5.75 2.90 -4.58
N LEU A 37 -5.68 2.12 -3.51
CA LEU A 37 -6.61 2.16 -2.39
C LEU A 37 -5.88 2.66 -1.14
N SER A 38 -6.53 3.52 -0.37
CA SER A 38 -6.11 3.93 0.97
C SER A 38 -7.17 3.52 1.97
N ASN A 39 -6.81 2.61 2.88
CA ASN A 39 -7.69 2.07 3.91
C ASN A 39 -7.42 2.74 5.26
N ALA A 40 -8.48 3.05 6.00
CA ALA A 40 -8.43 3.57 7.34
C ALA A 40 -9.42 2.80 8.23
N PHE A 41 -8.89 2.06 9.21
CA PHE A 41 -9.66 1.28 10.19
C PHE A 41 -9.43 1.86 11.59
N GLY A 42 -10.39 2.65 12.06
CA GLY A 42 -10.32 3.37 13.32
C GLY A 42 -11.07 2.67 14.46
N PHE A 43 -10.69 3.02 15.70
CA PHE A 43 -11.39 2.56 16.90
C PHE A 43 -12.88 2.91 16.87
N GLY A 44 -13.70 2.07 17.52
CA GLY A 44 -15.16 2.19 17.48
C GLY A 44 -15.81 1.57 16.24
N GLY A 45 -15.04 0.84 15.42
CA GLY A 45 -15.55 0.14 14.24
C GLY A 45 -15.68 1.02 12.99
N HIS A 46 -14.95 2.14 12.93
CA HIS A 46 -14.97 3.03 11.77
C HIS A 46 -14.09 2.45 10.66
N ASN A 47 -14.70 2.02 9.55
CA ASN A 47 -13.99 1.49 8.39
C ASN A 47 -14.25 2.38 7.18
N THR A 48 -13.17 2.92 6.60
CA THR A 48 -13.24 3.80 5.43
C THR A 48 -12.17 3.39 4.42
N SER A 49 -12.52 3.43 3.13
CA SER A 49 -11.58 3.26 2.02
C SER A 49 -11.78 4.38 0.99
N VAL A 50 -10.69 4.88 0.44
CA VAL A 50 -10.69 5.82 -0.68
C VAL A 50 -9.94 5.21 -1.85
N ALA A 51 -10.54 5.30 -3.04
CA ALA A 51 -9.91 4.88 -4.29
C ALA A 51 -9.42 6.11 -5.08
N PHE A 52 -8.20 6.01 -5.58
CA PHE A 52 -7.58 7.01 -6.45
C PHE A 52 -7.21 6.37 -7.77
N SER A 53 -7.37 7.10 -8.87
CA SER A 53 -6.82 6.73 -10.17
C SER A 53 -5.80 7.77 -10.61
N ALA A 54 -4.88 7.38 -11.51
CA ALA A 54 -4.00 8.32 -12.18
C ALA A 54 -4.88 9.34 -12.90
N PHE A 55 -4.50 10.61 -12.78
CA PHE A 55 -5.18 11.67 -13.52
C PHE A 55 -4.56 11.70 -14.93
N ASN A 56 -5.38 11.34 -15.91
CA ASN A 56 -5.03 11.43 -17.32
C ASN A 56 -5.94 12.52 -17.92
N ASP A 57 -5.35 13.48 -18.64
CA ASP A 57 -6.08 14.53 -19.36
C ASP A 57 -6.92 13.97 -20.53
#